data_AF-A0ABD3Q417-F1
#
_entry.id   AF-A0ABD3Q417-F1
#
_cell.length_a   1.000
_cell.length_b   1.000
_cell.length_c   1.000
_cell.angle_alpha   90.00
_cell.angle_beta   90.00
_cell.angle_gamma   90.00
#
_symmetry.space_group_name_H-M   'P 1'
#
loop_
_entity.id
_entity.type
_entity.pdbx_description
1 polymer ?
#
loop_
_entity_poly.entity_id
_entity_poly.type
_entity_poly.pdbx_seq_one_letter_code
_entity_poly.pdbx_strand_id
1 'polypeptide(L)'
;MGDKIIILKIGGSSITNKALEETLDTEALKWFAKLISTCIDESIRSHSSSIDRSSRSECKPKFIIVHGAGSFGHHSAKRYGLRCGKSVFLDESVSVDEKSSNGTLDGVQFQYQMEGLSKTRHSVQKLNSAIVNSLLNHGVNAVGLSPGMSISSLRAHGATKRRGEECATDNSIAGMKLLCQSIHESLEAGLLPVIHGDACLLYDGKRAGILGGDTLVEGIATLWDESTAATNETGDRLGRSAISQVIFITDVAGVFTSDPKSDRNAKLIRHLSVNSTTGELSIVDTKDNMNMNTSSASSLNVSGSSHAHDVTGGLKAKLGAAVAIVQSGIDVIITQCLSESTEAFIAGTWKSVWDLDSGTLISPSRT
;
A
#
# COMPACT_ATOMS: atom_id res chain seq x y z
N MET A 1 -27.17 7.51 1.38
CA MET A 1 -26.02 6.59 1.58
C MET A 1 -24.86 7.23 0.85
N GLY A 2 -23.78 7.60 1.55
CA GLY A 2 -22.61 8.20 0.89
C GLY A 2 -21.90 7.19 0.00
N ASP A 3 -21.15 7.69 -0.99
CA ASP A 3 -20.36 6.86 -1.89
C ASP A 3 -19.33 6.05 -1.10
N LYS A 4 -19.40 4.71 -1.21
CA LYS A 4 -18.48 3.80 -0.53
C LYS A 4 -17.13 3.81 -1.24
N ILE A 5 -16.04 4.14 -0.54
CA ILE A 5 -14.67 4.06 -1.08
C ILE A 5 -14.00 2.78 -0.58
N ILE A 6 -13.26 2.12 -1.48
CA ILE A 6 -12.41 0.96 -1.18
C ILE A 6 -10.99 1.24 -1.69
N ILE A 7 -9.99 1.07 -0.82
CA ILE A 7 -8.59 1.13 -1.25
C ILE A 7 -8.14 -0.27 -1.67
N LEU A 8 -7.63 -0.40 -2.88
CA LEU A 8 -7.06 -1.63 -3.41
C LEU A 8 -5.55 -1.46 -3.52
N LYS A 9 -4.80 -2.26 -2.78
CA LYS A 9 -3.35 -2.28 -2.89
C LYS A 9 -2.84 -3.53 -3.57
N ILE A 10 -2.36 -3.40 -4.80
CA ILE A 10 -1.75 -4.52 -5.52
C ILE A 10 -0.24 -4.58 -5.27
N GLY A 11 0.22 -5.69 -4.70
CA GLY A 11 1.62 -5.94 -4.42
C GLY A 11 2.43 -5.99 -5.70
N GLY A 12 3.63 -5.39 -5.70
CA GLY A 12 4.50 -5.44 -6.88
C GLY A 12 4.89 -6.86 -7.29
N SER A 13 5.00 -7.81 -6.36
CA SER A 13 5.22 -9.24 -6.71
C SER A 13 4.05 -9.87 -7.45
N SER A 14 2.85 -9.31 -7.32
CA SER A 14 1.63 -9.85 -7.93
C SER A 14 1.47 -9.48 -9.40
N ILE A 15 2.20 -8.46 -9.86
CA ILE A 15 2.07 -7.88 -11.21
C ILE A 15 3.42 -7.71 -11.91
N THR A 16 4.50 -8.23 -11.30
CA THR A 16 5.84 -8.20 -11.88
C THR A 16 6.60 -9.47 -11.52
N ASN A 17 7.53 -9.87 -12.38
CA ASN A 17 8.49 -10.90 -12.05
C ASN A 17 9.68 -10.27 -11.30
N LYS A 18 9.76 -10.47 -9.99
CA LYS A 18 10.85 -9.93 -9.15
C LYS A 18 12.25 -10.45 -9.51
N ALA A 19 12.37 -11.57 -10.24
CA ALA A 19 13.66 -12.11 -10.63
C ALA A 19 14.33 -11.30 -11.75
N LEU A 20 13.56 -10.56 -12.53
CA LEU A 20 14.02 -9.84 -13.71
C LEU A 20 13.62 -8.37 -13.62
N GLU A 21 14.59 -7.46 -13.78
CA GLU A 21 14.37 -6.01 -13.74
C GLU A 21 13.29 -5.61 -14.77
N GLU A 22 12.37 -4.74 -14.36
CA GLU A 22 11.32 -4.17 -15.23
C GLU A 22 10.46 -5.17 -16.01
N THR A 23 10.22 -6.35 -15.44
CA THR A 23 9.42 -7.40 -16.08
C THR A 23 7.99 -7.40 -15.54
N LEU A 24 7.02 -7.11 -16.42
CA LEU A 24 5.60 -7.16 -16.12
C LEU A 24 5.05 -8.59 -16.10
N ASP A 25 4.09 -8.84 -15.22
CA ASP A 25 3.15 -9.94 -15.38
C ASP A 25 1.89 -9.41 -16.09
N THR A 26 1.83 -9.60 -17.40
CA THR A 26 0.74 -9.08 -18.22
C THR A 26 -0.59 -9.76 -17.96
N GLU A 27 -0.58 -11.03 -17.55
CA GLU A 27 -1.81 -11.78 -17.30
C GLU A 27 -2.45 -11.32 -15.99
N ALA A 28 -1.67 -11.16 -14.92
CA ALA A 28 -2.13 -10.53 -13.69
C ALA A 28 -2.65 -9.10 -13.91
N LEU A 29 -1.98 -8.33 -14.77
CA LEU A 29 -2.38 -6.95 -15.07
C LEU A 29 -3.71 -6.86 -15.83
N LYS A 30 -3.93 -7.73 -16.83
CA LYS A 30 -5.17 -7.80 -17.59
C LYS A 30 -6.32 -8.30 -16.72
N TRP A 31 -6.08 -9.36 -15.93
CA TRP A 31 -7.05 -9.86 -14.97
C TRP A 31 -7.49 -8.76 -13.99
N PHE A 32 -6.53 -8.05 -13.40
CA PHE A 32 -6.83 -6.98 -12.46
C PHE A 32 -7.64 -5.87 -13.13
N ALA A 33 -7.23 -5.38 -14.31
CA ALA A 33 -7.96 -4.35 -15.03
C ALA A 33 -9.38 -4.80 -15.43
N LYS A 34 -9.54 -6.05 -15.86
CA LYS A 34 -10.85 -6.63 -16.18
C LYS A 34 -11.75 -6.68 -14.95
N LEU A 35 -11.24 -7.16 -13.82
CA LEU A 35 -11.97 -7.21 -12.56
C LEU A 35 -12.45 -5.81 -12.14
N ILE A 36 -11.54 -4.83 -12.08
CA ILE A 36 -11.89 -3.44 -11.75
C ILE A 36 -12.95 -2.88 -12.71
N SER A 37 -12.81 -3.13 -14.01
CA SER A 37 -13.80 -2.70 -15.00
C SER A 37 -15.19 -3.26 -14.72
N THR A 38 -15.35 -4.40 -14.07
CA THR A 38 -16.69 -4.95 -13.75
C THR A 38 -17.28 -4.38 -12.46
N CYS A 39 -16.44 -3.91 -11.54
CA CYS A 39 -16.85 -3.51 -10.18
C CYS A 39 -17.01 -1.99 -9.98
N ILE A 40 -16.52 -1.15 -10.90
CA ILE A 40 -16.54 0.32 -10.75
C ILE A 40 -17.92 0.95 -11.00
N ASP A 41 -18.13 2.10 -10.35
CA ASP A 41 -19.23 3.03 -10.60
C ASP A 41 -19.26 3.55 -12.05
N GLU A 42 -20.46 3.84 -12.55
CA GLU A 42 -20.70 4.26 -13.93
C GLU A 42 -20.05 5.62 -14.23
N SER A 43 -19.95 6.52 -13.25
CA SER A 43 -19.29 7.82 -13.40
C SER A 43 -17.79 7.72 -13.75
N ILE A 44 -17.16 6.59 -13.43
CA ILE A 44 -15.74 6.32 -13.67
C ILE A 44 -15.51 5.67 -15.05
N ARG A 45 -16.57 5.24 -15.73
CA ARG A 45 -16.43 4.56 -17.02
C ARG A 45 -16.16 5.53 -18.17
N SER A 46 -15.41 5.03 -19.14
CA SER A 46 -15.22 5.71 -20.41
C SER A 46 -16.51 5.72 -21.24
N HIS A 47 -16.74 6.81 -21.97
CA HIS A 47 -17.92 6.98 -22.83
C HIS A 47 -18.03 5.93 -23.95
N SER A 48 -16.89 5.37 -24.39
CA SER A 48 -16.82 4.37 -25.45
C SER A 48 -17.12 2.94 -24.98
N SER A 49 -17.24 2.71 -23.67
CA SER A 49 -17.57 1.39 -23.14
C SER A 49 -19.06 1.10 -23.37
N SER A 50 -19.33 0.18 -24.30
CA SER A 50 -20.68 -0.29 -24.63
C SER A 50 -21.21 -1.15 -23.47
N ILE A 51 -22.01 -0.56 -22.59
CA ILE A 51 -22.71 -1.29 -21.53
C ILE A 51 -24.21 -1.21 -21.76
N ASP A 52 -24.84 -2.37 -21.60
CA ASP A 52 -26.27 -2.52 -21.51
C ASP A 52 -26.78 -1.78 -20.25
N ARG A 53 -27.38 -0.60 -20.46
CA ARG A 53 -27.86 0.32 -19.40
C ARG A 53 -29.07 -0.22 -18.63
N SER A 54 -29.42 -1.49 -18.82
CA SER A 54 -30.63 -2.15 -18.36
C SER A 54 -30.58 -2.57 -16.88
N SER A 55 -29.40 -2.69 -16.27
CA SER A 55 -29.25 -3.05 -14.85
C SER A 55 -28.81 -1.87 -13.97
N ARG A 56 -29.65 -0.84 -13.87
CA ARG A 56 -29.50 0.20 -12.83
C ARG A 56 -30.00 -0.34 -11.49
N SER A 57 -29.17 -1.05 -10.74
CA SER A 57 -29.51 -1.37 -9.35
C SER A 57 -28.27 -1.76 -8.54
N GLU A 58 -27.59 -0.74 -8.00
CA GLU A 58 -26.78 -0.67 -6.76
C GLU A 58 -25.68 0.39 -6.95
N CYS A 59 -25.48 1.24 -5.93
CA CYS A 59 -24.36 2.20 -5.92
C CYS A 59 -23.07 1.39 -5.79
N LYS A 60 -22.31 1.31 -6.88
CA LYS A 60 -21.02 0.61 -6.90
C LYS A 60 -19.97 1.44 -6.15
N PRO A 61 -18.98 0.80 -5.52
CA PRO A 61 -17.95 1.53 -4.80
C PRO A 61 -17.05 2.32 -5.76
N LYS A 62 -16.52 3.43 -5.25
CA LYS A 62 -15.37 4.13 -5.82
C LYS A 62 -14.09 3.44 -5.34
N PHE A 63 -13.08 3.35 -6.19
CA PHE A 63 -11.79 2.71 -5.86
C PHE A 63 -10.63 3.69 -5.88
N ILE A 64 -9.71 3.50 -4.93
CA ILE A 64 -8.37 4.10 -4.96
C ILE A 64 -7.39 2.94 -5.15
N ILE A 65 -6.58 2.97 -6.21
CA ILE A 65 -5.59 1.92 -6.44
C ILE A 65 -4.22 2.40 -5.96
N VAL A 66 -3.55 1.58 -5.15
CA VAL A 66 -2.14 1.75 -4.81
C VAL A 66 -1.37 0.53 -5.31
N HIS A 67 -0.24 0.71 -5.98
CA HIS A 67 0.61 -0.42 -6.36
C HIS A 67 2.00 -0.38 -5.75
N GLY A 68 2.55 -1.57 -5.48
CA GLY A 68 3.96 -1.71 -5.13
C GLY A 68 4.86 -1.56 -6.36
N ALA A 69 6.13 -1.21 -6.13
CA ALA A 69 7.07 -0.94 -7.21
C ALA A 69 7.57 -2.19 -7.96
N GLY A 70 7.41 -3.40 -7.40
CA GLY A 70 7.79 -4.65 -8.06
C GLY A 70 9.25 -4.68 -8.55
N SER A 71 9.51 -5.39 -9.64
CA SER A 71 10.83 -5.42 -10.29
C SER A 71 11.28 -4.07 -10.87
N PHE A 72 10.38 -3.08 -11.01
CA PHE A 72 10.67 -1.73 -11.48
C PHE A 72 11.27 -0.83 -10.39
N GLY A 73 10.99 -1.09 -9.10
CA GLY A 73 11.62 -0.33 -8.01
C GLY A 73 12.77 -1.05 -7.32
N HIS A 74 12.63 -2.36 -7.06
CA HIS A 74 13.49 -3.06 -6.10
C HIS A 74 14.96 -3.14 -6.56
N HIS A 75 15.19 -3.39 -7.86
CA HIS A 75 16.54 -3.50 -8.41
C HIS A 75 17.28 -2.16 -8.35
N SER A 76 16.67 -1.11 -8.90
CA SER A 76 17.23 0.25 -8.88
C SER A 76 17.41 0.77 -7.45
N ALA A 77 16.40 0.64 -6.59
CA ALA A 77 16.50 1.09 -5.20
C ALA A 77 17.61 0.37 -4.41
N LYS A 78 17.86 -0.91 -4.70
CA LYS A 78 18.98 -1.67 -4.12
C LYS A 78 20.33 -1.18 -4.69
N ARG A 79 20.41 -0.99 -6.01
CA ARG A 79 21.61 -0.51 -6.73
C ARG A 79 22.10 0.83 -6.18
N TYR A 80 21.19 1.75 -5.90
CA TYR A 80 21.50 3.11 -5.42
C TYR A 80 21.39 3.29 -3.91
N GLY A 81 21.15 2.23 -3.14
CA GLY A 81 21.09 2.30 -1.67
C GLY A 81 19.92 3.14 -1.11
N LEU A 82 18.79 3.20 -1.81
CA LEU A 82 17.62 4.02 -1.40
C LEU A 82 16.78 3.38 -0.27
N ARG A 83 17.03 2.11 0.07
CA ARG A 83 16.28 1.37 1.10
C ARG A 83 16.68 1.81 2.50
N CYS A 84 16.04 2.88 2.96
CA CYS A 84 15.84 3.16 4.39
C CYS A 84 17.10 3.51 5.18
N GLY A 85 17.86 4.53 4.77
CA GLY A 85 18.70 5.31 5.68
C GLY A 85 19.91 4.61 6.31
N LYS A 86 19.99 3.28 6.28
CA LYS A 86 21.26 2.58 6.23
C LYS A 86 21.86 3.03 4.91
N SER A 87 22.70 4.07 5.02
CA SER A 87 23.93 4.12 4.27
C SER A 87 24.39 2.67 4.16
N VAL A 88 24.13 2.04 3.00
CA VAL A 88 25.08 1.10 2.49
C VAL A 88 26.28 2.01 2.34
N PHE A 89 27.06 2.07 3.42
CA PHE A 89 28.46 2.43 3.36
C PHE A 89 28.90 1.66 2.13
N LEU A 90 29.20 2.42 1.08
CA LEU A 90 29.95 1.89 -0.03
C LEU A 90 31.07 1.13 0.66
N ASP A 91 31.03 -0.19 0.48
CA ASP A 91 32.09 -1.09 0.86
C ASP A 91 33.40 -0.39 0.54
N GLU A 92 34.32 -0.35 1.50
CA GLU A 92 35.60 0.38 1.53
C GLU A 92 36.54 -0.01 0.36
N SER A 93 36.09 0.18 -0.87
CA SER A 93 36.70 -0.31 -2.10
C SER A 93 36.65 0.69 -3.25
N VAL A 94 36.08 1.88 -3.04
CA VAL A 94 36.55 3.05 -3.78
C VAL A 94 37.67 3.66 -2.94
N SER A 95 38.86 3.09 -3.08
CA SER A 95 40.10 3.74 -2.65
C SER A 95 40.27 5.03 -3.45
N VAL A 96 39.62 6.11 -2.98
CA VAL A 96 40.00 7.46 -3.34
C VAL A 96 41.01 7.88 -2.29
N ASP A 97 42.26 8.01 -2.71
CA ASP A 97 43.39 8.39 -1.86
C ASP A 97 43.01 9.50 -0.87
N GLU A 98 43.22 9.23 0.42
CA GLU A 98 42.99 10.15 1.54
C GLU A 98 43.99 11.33 1.53
N LYS A 99 43.93 12.17 0.50
CA LYS A 99 44.60 13.47 0.48
C LYS A 99 43.78 14.48 -0.32
N SER A 100 42.55 14.74 0.12
CA SER A 100 41.94 16.04 -0.16
C SER A 100 40.93 16.44 0.90
N SER A 101 41.38 17.33 1.78
CA SER A 101 40.52 18.18 2.60
C SER A 101 39.53 18.99 1.75
N ASN A 102 38.33 19.21 2.31
CA ASN A 102 37.30 20.20 1.97
C ASN A 102 36.23 19.84 0.91
N GLY A 103 35.03 19.43 1.38
CA GLY A 103 33.74 19.77 0.76
C GLY A 103 33.25 19.01 -0.47
N THR A 104 34.07 18.16 -1.12
CA THR A 104 33.72 17.54 -2.42
C THR A 104 33.00 16.19 -2.31
N LEU A 105 33.26 15.40 -1.25
CA LEU A 105 32.71 14.05 -1.08
C LEU A 105 31.18 14.05 -0.84
N ASP A 106 30.67 15.02 -0.09
CA ASP A 106 29.23 15.20 0.15
C ASP A 106 28.46 15.51 -1.14
N GLY A 107 29.07 16.27 -2.07
CA GLY A 107 28.45 16.65 -3.34
C GLY A 107 28.32 15.49 -4.32
N VAL A 108 29.35 14.65 -4.44
CA VAL A 108 29.32 13.46 -5.31
C VAL A 108 28.32 12.43 -4.77
N GLN A 109 28.28 12.23 -3.45
CA GLN A 109 27.33 11.31 -2.82
C GLN A 109 25.88 11.78 -3.00
N PHE A 110 25.64 13.08 -2.89
CA PHE A 110 24.34 13.68 -3.18
C PHE A 110 23.90 13.42 -4.63
N GLN A 111 24.77 13.69 -5.60
CA GLN A 111 24.49 13.47 -7.03
C GLN A 111 24.14 12.01 -7.33
N TYR A 112 24.88 11.06 -6.74
CA TYR A 112 24.62 9.63 -6.92
C TYR A 112 23.24 9.21 -6.35
N GLN A 113 22.85 9.74 -5.19
CA GLN A 113 21.50 9.49 -4.67
C GLN A 113 20.40 10.12 -5.52
N MET A 114 20.63 11.32 -6.08
CA MET A 114 19.66 11.96 -6.97
C MET A 114 19.55 11.22 -8.31
N GLU A 115 20.64 10.66 -8.82
CA GLU A 115 20.61 9.73 -9.96
C GLU A 115 19.75 8.50 -9.62
N GLY A 116 19.96 7.92 -8.44
CA GLY A 116 19.17 6.80 -7.95
C GLY A 116 17.69 7.12 -7.82
N LEU A 117 17.35 8.28 -7.24
CA LEU A 117 15.98 8.76 -7.13
C LEU A 117 15.36 8.92 -8.52
N SER A 118 16.03 9.63 -9.42
CA SER A 118 15.62 9.83 -10.81
C SER A 118 15.31 8.51 -11.54
N LYS A 119 16.28 7.58 -11.58
CA LYS A 119 16.15 6.32 -12.31
C LYS A 119 15.11 5.39 -11.69
N THR A 120 15.07 5.32 -10.35
CA THR A 120 14.08 4.50 -9.65
C THR A 120 12.67 5.04 -9.88
N ARG A 121 12.45 6.36 -9.75
CA ARG A 121 11.14 6.99 -10.05
C ARG A 121 10.71 6.69 -11.48
N HIS A 122 11.59 6.93 -12.45
CA HIS A 122 11.27 6.71 -13.86
C HIS A 122 10.86 5.26 -14.13
N SER A 123 11.59 4.30 -13.55
CA SER A 123 11.24 2.89 -13.68
C SER A 123 9.87 2.57 -13.09
N VAL A 124 9.57 3.02 -11.86
CA VAL A 124 8.25 2.78 -11.27
C VAL A 124 7.12 3.48 -12.04
N GLN A 125 7.37 4.66 -12.61
CA GLN A 125 6.40 5.33 -13.46
C GLN A 125 6.08 4.52 -14.74
N LYS A 126 7.02 3.77 -15.30
CA LYS A 126 6.72 2.83 -16.41
C LYS A 126 5.73 1.75 -15.98
N LEU A 127 5.89 1.19 -14.77
CA LEU A 127 4.92 0.25 -14.21
C LEU A 127 3.55 0.91 -14.00
N ASN A 128 3.52 2.13 -13.45
CA ASN A 128 2.29 2.88 -13.27
C ASN A 128 1.58 3.14 -14.61
N SER A 129 2.30 3.59 -15.63
CA SER A 129 1.78 3.77 -16.99
C SER A 129 1.24 2.46 -17.57
N ALA A 130 1.90 1.32 -17.33
CA ALA A 130 1.40 0.02 -17.79
C ALA A 130 0.06 -0.36 -17.12
N ILE A 131 -0.07 -0.15 -15.81
CA ILE A 131 -1.33 -0.38 -15.07
C ILE A 131 -2.44 0.54 -15.59
N VAL A 132 -2.16 1.84 -15.69
CA VAL A 132 -3.12 2.84 -16.19
C VAL A 132 -3.56 2.49 -17.61
N ASN A 133 -2.63 2.14 -18.51
CA ASN A 133 -2.95 1.72 -19.87
C ASN A 133 -3.83 0.45 -19.89
N SER A 134 -3.56 -0.53 -19.02
CA SER A 134 -4.39 -1.72 -18.91
C SER A 134 -5.82 -1.36 -18.51
N LEU A 135 -6.01 -0.46 -17.53
CA LEU A 135 -7.31 0.02 -17.08
C LEU A 135 -8.05 0.81 -18.18
N LEU A 136 -7.36 1.73 -18.86
CA LEU A 136 -7.91 2.49 -19.99
C LEU A 136 -8.39 1.57 -21.12
N ASN A 137 -7.61 0.54 -21.45
CA ASN A 137 -7.99 -0.46 -22.46
C ASN A 137 -9.23 -1.29 -22.06
N HIS A 138 -9.57 -1.34 -20.77
CA HIS A 138 -10.80 -1.96 -20.24
C HIS A 138 -11.92 -0.93 -20.00
N GLY A 139 -11.78 0.29 -20.53
CA GLY A 139 -12.81 1.32 -20.50
C GLY A 139 -12.97 2.02 -19.15
N VAL A 140 -11.92 2.02 -18.32
CA VAL A 140 -11.88 2.71 -17.02
C VAL A 140 -11.14 4.03 -17.16
N ASN A 141 -11.70 5.15 -16.70
CA ASN A 141 -11.06 6.48 -16.73
C ASN A 141 -9.96 6.57 -15.64
N ALA A 142 -8.90 5.79 -15.77
CA ALA A 142 -7.81 5.75 -14.79
C ALA A 142 -6.81 6.90 -14.98
N VAL A 143 -6.33 7.46 -13.88
CA VAL A 143 -5.30 8.51 -13.84
C VAL A 143 -4.16 8.13 -12.90
N GLY A 144 -2.93 8.25 -13.38
CA GLY A 144 -1.73 7.99 -12.59
C GLY A 144 -1.33 9.19 -11.74
N LEU A 145 -1.05 8.97 -10.45
CA LEU A 145 -0.55 9.99 -9.51
C LEU A 145 0.79 9.54 -8.92
N SER A 146 1.84 10.33 -9.16
CA SER A 146 3.20 10.03 -8.70
C SER A 146 3.53 10.81 -7.42
N PRO A 147 3.59 10.18 -6.24
CA PRO A 147 3.59 10.94 -4.98
C PRO A 147 4.93 11.62 -4.67
N GLY A 148 6.07 10.98 -4.96
CA GLY A 148 7.31 11.26 -4.23
C GLY A 148 8.06 12.57 -4.53
N MET A 149 7.65 13.29 -5.57
CA MET A 149 8.18 14.61 -5.93
C MET A 149 7.09 15.56 -6.43
N SER A 150 5.93 15.05 -6.82
CA SER A 150 4.81 15.88 -7.27
C SER A 150 3.94 16.38 -6.11
N ILE A 151 4.01 15.72 -4.95
CA ILE A 151 3.32 16.18 -3.73
C ILE A 151 4.32 16.88 -2.83
N SER A 152 4.12 18.20 -2.66
CA SER A 152 4.93 19.04 -1.79
C SER A 152 5.00 18.45 -0.38
N SER A 153 6.20 18.49 0.21
CA SER A 153 6.47 18.03 1.58
C SER A 153 6.22 16.54 1.86
N LEU A 154 5.74 15.74 0.90
CA LEU A 154 5.67 14.29 1.07
C LEU A 154 7.09 13.70 1.02
N ARG A 155 7.42 12.87 2.01
CA ARG A 155 8.77 12.33 2.22
C ARG A 155 8.72 10.83 2.43
N ALA A 156 9.79 10.15 2.03
CA ALA A 156 9.97 8.75 2.38
C ALA A 156 10.23 8.63 3.89
N HIS A 157 9.32 7.98 4.60
CA HIS A 157 9.50 7.63 6.00
C HIS A 157 10.43 6.43 6.10
N GLY A 158 11.62 6.64 6.64
CA GLY A 158 12.64 5.62 6.75
C GLY A 158 13.60 5.91 7.91
N ALA A 159 13.21 5.48 9.11
CA ALA A 159 14.00 4.83 10.15
C ALA A 159 15.48 5.23 10.44
N THR A 160 15.97 6.39 10.04
CA THR A 160 17.28 6.89 10.51
C THR A 160 17.20 8.37 10.83
N LYS A 161 16.86 8.67 12.08
CA LYS A 161 17.52 9.81 12.73
C LYS A 161 19.02 9.50 12.74
N ARG A 162 19.87 10.44 12.33
CA ARG A 162 21.25 10.37 12.82
C ARG A 162 21.18 10.52 14.34
N ARG A 163 21.98 9.75 15.07
CA ARG A 163 22.05 9.84 16.54
C ARG A 163 22.44 11.28 16.90
N GLY A 164 21.53 12.07 17.46
CA GLY A 164 21.77 13.45 17.89
C GLY A 164 21.15 14.58 17.04
N GLU A 165 20.39 14.30 15.98
CA GLU A 165 19.66 15.35 15.23
C GLU A 165 18.25 15.57 15.80
N GLU A 166 17.93 16.82 16.15
CA GLU A 166 16.56 17.25 16.45
C GLU A 166 15.70 17.12 15.20
N CYS A 167 14.46 16.63 15.39
CA CYS A 167 13.52 16.43 14.31
C CYS A 167 13.13 17.79 13.75
N ALA A 168 13.69 18.17 12.60
CA ALA A 168 13.02 19.17 11.77
C ALA A 168 11.56 18.74 11.61
N THR A 169 10.62 19.68 11.75
CA THR A 169 9.19 19.43 11.66
C THR A 169 8.89 18.58 10.42
N ASP A 170 8.55 17.31 10.64
CA ASP A 170 8.30 16.39 9.55
C ASP A 170 6.94 16.71 8.93
N ASN A 171 6.96 17.55 7.90
CA ASN A 171 5.77 17.96 7.17
C ASN A 171 5.20 16.84 6.28
N SER A 172 5.66 15.59 6.42
CA SER A 172 5.11 14.44 5.69
C SER A 172 3.63 14.22 5.92
N ILE A 173 3.10 14.49 7.12
CA ILE A 173 1.66 14.40 7.40
C ILE A 173 0.93 15.42 6.53
N ALA A 174 1.43 16.67 6.46
CA ALA A 174 0.86 17.68 5.58
C ALA A 174 0.95 17.26 4.09
N GLY A 175 2.08 16.68 3.67
CA GLY A 175 2.22 16.08 2.33
C GLY A 175 1.23 14.94 2.08
N MET A 176 0.97 14.07 3.06
CA MET A 176 -0.01 12.99 2.94
C MET A 176 -1.44 13.53 2.82
N LYS A 177 -1.76 14.61 3.57
CA LYS A 177 -3.06 15.29 3.44
C LYS A 177 -3.26 15.89 2.05
N LEU A 178 -2.21 16.53 1.50
CA LEU A 178 -2.24 17.02 0.11
C LEU A 178 -2.45 15.88 -0.89
N LEU A 179 -1.80 14.73 -0.70
CA LEU A 179 -2.04 13.55 -1.53
C LEU A 179 -3.51 13.10 -1.44
N CYS A 180 -4.08 13.03 -0.23
CA CYS A 180 -5.49 12.67 -0.05
C CYS A 180 -6.43 13.65 -0.77
N GLN A 181 -6.14 14.95 -0.72
CA GLN A 181 -6.90 15.97 -1.45
C GLN A 181 -6.83 15.75 -2.97
N SER A 182 -5.65 15.52 -3.54
CA SER A 182 -5.51 15.24 -4.98
C SER A 182 -6.24 13.96 -5.41
N ILE A 183 -6.24 12.92 -4.55
CA ILE A 183 -6.99 11.69 -4.80
C ILE A 183 -8.50 11.98 -4.75
N HIS A 184 -8.96 12.74 -3.77
CA HIS A 184 -10.37 13.12 -3.63
C HIS A 184 -10.87 13.92 -4.83
N GLU A 185 -10.13 14.94 -5.26
CA GLU A 185 -10.46 15.73 -6.46
C GLU A 185 -10.53 14.84 -7.71
N SER A 186 -9.65 13.84 -7.83
CA SER A 186 -9.69 12.88 -8.94
C SER A 186 -10.97 12.05 -8.93
N LEU A 187 -11.39 11.56 -7.75
CA LEU A 187 -12.62 10.80 -7.59
C LEU A 187 -13.86 11.65 -7.92
N GLU A 188 -13.90 12.91 -7.49
CA GLU A 188 -14.99 13.84 -7.78
C GLU A 188 -15.05 14.21 -9.27
N ALA A 189 -13.91 14.18 -9.97
CA ALA A 189 -13.83 14.36 -11.41
C ALA A 189 -14.25 13.11 -12.24
N GLY A 190 -14.69 12.02 -11.59
CA GLY A 190 -15.04 10.78 -12.29
C GLY A 190 -13.83 10.00 -12.81
N LEU A 191 -12.68 10.14 -12.14
CA LEU A 191 -11.45 9.41 -12.45
C LEU A 191 -11.18 8.32 -11.41
N LEU A 192 -10.50 7.26 -11.83
CA LEU A 192 -9.94 6.26 -10.94
C LEU A 192 -8.47 6.61 -10.65
N PRO A 193 -8.11 7.07 -9.44
CA PRO A 193 -6.72 7.39 -9.10
C PRO A 193 -5.90 6.12 -8.89
N VAL A 194 -4.74 6.07 -9.54
CA VAL A 194 -3.73 5.01 -9.46
C VAL A 194 -2.43 5.60 -8.91
N ILE A 195 -2.11 5.27 -7.66
CA ILE A 195 -0.96 5.74 -6.90
C ILE A 195 0.07 4.61 -6.81
N HIS A 196 1.33 4.96 -6.61
CA HIS A 196 2.40 3.97 -6.51
C HIS A 196 3.38 4.26 -5.38
N GLY A 197 3.93 3.19 -4.79
CA GLY A 197 5.13 3.34 -3.95
C GLY A 197 6.26 3.97 -4.77
N ASP A 198 7.03 4.88 -4.18
CA ASP A 198 7.86 5.80 -4.96
C ASP A 198 9.20 6.08 -4.28
N ALA A 199 10.16 6.58 -5.05
CA ALA A 199 11.38 7.16 -4.50
C ALA A 199 11.18 8.66 -4.26
N CYS A 200 11.40 9.09 -3.02
CA CYS A 200 11.13 10.45 -2.54
C CYS A 200 12.35 11.00 -1.82
N LEU A 201 12.35 12.30 -1.53
CA LEU A 201 13.30 12.87 -0.58
C LEU A 201 13.02 12.39 0.86
N LEU A 202 14.05 12.35 1.68
CA LEU A 202 13.97 12.22 3.14
C LEU A 202 13.70 13.58 3.80
N TYR A 203 13.47 13.59 5.11
CA TYR A 203 13.14 14.77 5.91
C TYR A 203 14.13 15.93 5.73
N ASP A 204 15.41 15.65 5.49
CA ASP A 204 16.46 16.66 5.31
C ASP A 204 16.49 17.31 3.90
N GLY A 205 15.68 16.81 2.97
CA GLY A 205 15.65 17.29 1.58
C GLY A 205 16.93 17.03 0.77
N LYS A 206 17.92 16.34 1.36
CA LYS A 206 19.23 16.08 0.77
C LYS A 206 19.40 14.61 0.39
N ARG A 207 18.75 13.71 1.10
CA ARG A 207 18.82 12.27 0.82
C ARG A 207 17.55 11.78 0.17
N ALA A 208 17.68 10.67 -0.55
CA ALA A 208 16.57 9.95 -1.16
C ALA A 208 16.24 8.68 -0.36
N GLY A 209 14.97 8.29 -0.38
CA GLY A 209 14.45 7.09 0.26
C GLY A 209 13.25 6.53 -0.48
N ILE A 210 12.79 5.36 -0.04
CA ILE A 210 11.59 4.71 -0.59
C ILE A 210 10.39 5.00 0.30
N LEU A 211 9.35 5.59 -0.27
CA LEU A 211 8.01 5.65 0.30
C LEU A 211 7.25 4.40 -0.17
N GLY A 212 7.08 3.44 0.75
CA GLY A 212 6.43 2.18 0.45
C GLY A 212 4.95 2.35 0.15
N GLY A 213 4.43 1.51 -0.74
CA GLY A 213 2.99 1.45 -0.99
C GLY A 213 2.17 0.97 0.21
N ASP A 214 2.78 0.35 1.24
CA ASP A 214 2.08 0.00 2.48
C ASP A 214 1.84 1.27 3.31
N THR A 215 2.88 2.10 3.47
CA THR A 215 2.83 3.42 4.13
C THR A 215 1.87 4.38 3.44
N LEU A 216 1.79 4.36 2.11
CA LEU A 216 0.81 5.18 1.37
C LEU A 216 -0.63 4.77 1.72
N VAL A 217 -0.93 3.47 1.72
CA VAL A 217 -2.28 2.97 2.05
C VAL A 217 -2.65 3.30 3.49
N GLU A 218 -1.73 3.11 4.43
CA GLU A 218 -1.90 3.50 5.83
C GLU A 218 -2.22 4.99 5.97
N GLY A 219 -1.40 5.85 5.37
CA GLY A 219 -1.58 7.29 5.43
C GLY A 219 -2.88 7.76 4.77
N ILE A 220 -3.22 7.22 3.59
CA ILE A 220 -4.48 7.54 2.91
C ILE A 220 -5.66 7.11 3.78
N ALA A 221 -5.68 5.88 4.29
CA ALA A 221 -6.80 5.36 5.07
C ALA A 221 -7.01 6.11 6.41
N THR A 222 -5.92 6.41 7.12
CA THR A 222 -5.99 6.99 8.47
C THR A 222 -6.18 8.50 8.47
N LEU A 223 -5.77 9.21 7.41
CA LEU A 223 -5.87 10.67 7.31
C LEU A 223 -6.98 11.14 6.36
N TRP A 224 -7.71 10.23 5.69
CA TRP A 224 -8.71 10.57 4.69
C TRP A 224 -9.72 11.62 5.17
N ASP A 225 -10.46 11.31 6.24
CA ASP A 225 -11.55 12.16 6.70
C ASP A 225 -11.05 13.54 7.17
N GLU A 226 -9.86 13.62 7.77
CA GLU A 226 -9.25 14.91 8.13
C GLU A 226 -8.83 15.71 6.90
N SER A 227 -8.46 15.04 5.81
CA SER A 227 -7.94 15.67 4.60
C SER A 227 -9.04 16.10 3.62
N THR A 228 -10.17 15.40 3.61
CA THR A 228 -11.22 15.55 2.60
C THR A 228 -12.56 16.03 3.15
N ALA A 229 -12.74 16.14 4.47
CA ALA A 229 -13.98 16.70 5.01
C ALA A 229 -14.10 18.18 4.62
N ALA A 230 -15.21 18.54 3.98
CA ALA A 230 -15.70 19.90 4.00
C ALA A 230 -16.04 20.22 5.47
N THR A 231 -15.30 21.15 6.08
CA THR A 231 -15.63 21.63 7.42
C THR A 231 -17.03 22.26 7.37
N ASN A 232 -18.05 21.54 7.83
CA ASN A 232 -19.30 22.18 8.19
C ASN A 232 -19.02 23.10 9.39
N GLU A 233 -19.59 24.31 9.40
CA GLU A 233 -19.34 25.36 10.41
C GLU A 233 -19.61 24.93 11.87
N THR A 234 -20.24 23.77 12.08
CA THR A 234 -20.57 23.21 13.39
C THR A 234 -19.57 22.19 13.93
N GLY A 235 -18.53 21.83 13.17
CA GLY A 235 -17.41 20.98 13.66
C GLY A 235 -17.77 19.54 14.04
N ASP A 236 -19.01 19.10 13.80
CA ASP A 236 -19.50 17.80 14.26
C ASP A 236 -19.20 16.69 13.24
N ARG A 237 -18.35 15.73 13.62
CA ARG A 237 -18.02 14.54 12.80
C ARG A 237 -19.13 13.50 12.92
N LEU A 238 -20.25 13.74 12.25
CA LEU A 238 -21.42 12.85 12.31
C LEU A 238 -21.41 11.84 11.15
N GLY A 239 -20.42 10.93 11.11
CA GLY A 239 -20.36 9.89 10.08
C GLY A 239 -19.22 8.88 10.23
N ARG A 240 -19.43 7.66 9.71
CA ARG A 240 -18.34 6.68 9.47
C ARG A 240 -17.47 7.18 8.31
N SER A 241 -16.18 6.82 8.29
CA SER A 241 -15.29 7.16 7.18
C SER A 241 -15.88 6.76 5.83
N ALA A 242 -15.63 7.58 4.81
CA ALA A 242 -15.99 7.24 3.43
C ALA A 242 -15.23 5.99 2.96
N ILE A 243 -14.02 5.77 3.50
CA ILE A 243 -13.26 4.54 3.27
C ILE A 243 -13.86 3.43 4.15
N SER A 244 -14.44 2.46 3.47
CA SER A 244 -15.14 1.36 4.11
C SER A 244 -14.29 0.11 4.30
N GLN A 245 -13.24 -0.05 3.50
CA GLN A 245 -12.42 -1.25 3.46
C GLN A 245 -11.09 -1.00 2.74
N VAL A 246 -10.06 -1.74 3.15
CA VAL A 246 -8.78 -1.82 2.44
C VAL A 246 -8.50 -3.27 2.06
N ILE A 247 -8.08 -3.50 0.81
CA ILE A 247 -7.76 -4.85 0.30
C ILE A 247 -6.33 -4.87 -0.23
N PHE A 248 -5.46 -5.63 0.45
CA PHE A 248 -4.11 -5.94 0.00
C PHE A 248 -4.14 -7.19 -0.88
N ILE A 249 -3.86 -7.02 -2.17
CA ILE A 249 -3.76 -8.10 -3.15
C ILE A 249 -2.29 -8.49 -3.27
N THR A 250 -1.96 -9.73 -2.96
CA THR A 250 -0.58 -10.23 -2.81
C THR A 250 -0.32 -11.48 -3.66
N ASP A 251 0.91 -11.98 -3.66
CA ASP A 251 1.31 -13.22 -4.34
C ASP A 251 1.14 -14.47 -3.48
N VAL A 252 0.44 -14.36 -2.34
CA VAL A 252 0.12 -15.47 -1.43
C VAL A 252 -1.35 -15.41 -1.00
N ALA A 253 -1.89 -16.53 -0.49
CA ALA A 253 -3.29 -16.67 -0.12
C ALA A 253 -3.77 -15.73 1.00
N GLY A 254 -2.86 -15.17 1.80
CA GLY A 254 -3.19 -14.33 2.95
C GLY A 254 -2.05 -14.36 3.96
N VAL A 255 -2.38 -14.21 5.25
CA VAL A 255 -1.44 -14.35 6.37
C VAL A 255 -1.36 -15.81 6.78
N PHE A 256 -0.15 -16.33 6.91
CA PHE A 256 0.10 -17.69 7.35
C PHE A 256 0.77 -17.73 8.71
N THR A 257 0.69 -18.88 9.39
CA THR A 257 1.42 -19.13 10.66
C THR A 257 2.95 -19.04 10.53
N SER A 258 3.46 -19.24 9.32
CA SER A 258 4.88 -19.18 8.92
C SER A 258 4.96 -18.87 7.42
N ASP A 259 6.14 -18.59 6.86
CA ASP A 259 6.25 -18.30 5.42
C ASP A 259 5.87 -19.51 4.56
N PRO A 260 4.77 -19.45 3.77
CA PRO A 260 4.26 -20.59 3.01
C PRO A 260 5.16 -20.99 1.84
N LYS A 261 6.15 -20.15 1.48
CA LYS A 261 7.11 -20.46 0.41
C LYS A 261 8.25 -21.35 0.90
N SER A 262 8.54 -21.32 2.20
CA SER A 262 9.63 -22.08 2.82
C SER A 262 9.13 -23.18 3.76
N ASP A 263 7.96 -23.01 4.38
CA ASP A 263 7.34 -23.98 5.28
C ASP A 263 6.06 -24.59 4.66
N ARG A 264 6.09 -25.91 4.42
CA ARG A 264 4.94 -26.65 3.88
C ARG A 264 3.83 -26.87 4.91
N ASN A 265 4.11 -26.69 6.20
CA ASN A 265 3.13 -26.81 7.28
C ASN A 265 2.46 -25.47 7.59
N ALA A 266 2.82 -24.40 6.88
CA ALA A 266 2.22 -23.09 7.04
C ALA A 266 0.70 -23.17 6.83
N LYS A 267 -0.07 -22.78 7.86
CA LYS A 267 -1.54 -22.74 7.80
C LYS A 267 -2.00 -21.33 7.54
N LEU A 268 -2.96 -21.19 6.63
CA LEU A 268 -3.60 -19.91 6.33
C LEU A 268 -4.47 -19.49 7.51
N ILE A 269 -4.21 -18.30 8.05
CA ILE A 269 -5.01 -17.66 9.08
C ILE A 269 -6.12 -16.89 8.40
N ARG A 270 -7.38 -17.25 8.62
CA ARG A 270 -8.51 -16.60 7.91
C ARG A 270 -8.99 -15.33 8.59
N HIS A 271 -8.82 -15.22 9.91
CA HIS A 271 -9.26 -14.04 10.67
C HIS A 271 -8.27 -13.69 11.78
N LEU A 272 -7.84 -12.43 11.77
CA LEU A 272 -7.07 -11.78 12.83
C LEU A 272 -7.91 -10.66 13.44
N SER A 273 -7.88 -10.58 14.76
CA SER A 273 -8.49 -9.51 15.53
C SER A 273 -7.42 -8.55 16.03
N VAL A 274 -7.68 -7.25 15.96
CA VAL A 274 -6.78 -6.20 16.45
C VAL A 274 -7.40 -5.52 17.66
N ASN A 275 -6.67 -5.48 18.77
CA ASN A 275 -7.05 -4.63 19.89
C ASN A 275 -6.90 -3.16 19.49
N SER A 276 -8.00 -2.41 19.46
CA SER A 276 -8.02 -1.02 18.99
C SER A 276 -7.07 -0.09 19.79
N THR A 277 -6.83 -0.39 21.06
CA THR A 277 -5.96 0.42 21.93
C THR A 277 -4.49 0.00 21.85
N THR A 278 -4.19 -1.30 21.91
CA THR A 278 -2.80 -1.78 21.99
C THR A 278 -2.19 -2.12 20.63
N GLY A 279 -3.01 -2.34 19.60
CA GLY A 279 -2.58 -2.84 18.30
C GLY A 279 -2.19 -4.32 18.31
N GLU A 280 -2.40 -5.03 19.41
CA GLU A 280 -2.07 -6.45 19.53
C GLU A 280 -2.99 -7.31 18.65
N LEU A 281 -2.38 -8.30 17.98
CA LEU A 281 -3.06 -9.23 17.07
C LEU A 281 -3.34 -10.56 17.76
N SER A 282 -4.58 -11.02 17.66
CA SER A 282 -5.00 -12.37 18.05
C SER A 282 -5.63 -13.12 16.88
N ILE A 283 -5.39 -14.43 16.81
CA ILE A 283 -6.02 -15.31 15.82
C ILE A 283 -7.45 -15.64 16.28
N VAL A 284 -8.40 -15.60 15.35
CA VAL A 284 -9.77 -16.05 15.56
C VAL A 284 -9.97 -17.38 14.83
N ASP A 285 -10.11 -18.47 15.58
CA ASP A 285 -9.99 -19.84 15.04
C ASP A 285 -11.25 -20.41 14.37
N THR A 286 -12.46 -19.90 14.62
CA THR A 286 -13.71 -20.47 14.05
C THR A 286 -14.80 -19.42 13.77
N LYS A 287 -15.75 -19.76 12.89
CA LYS A 287 -17.02 -19.02 12.66
C LYS A 287 -17.84 -18.84 13.96
N ASP A 288 -17.73 -19.76 14.91
CA ASP A 288 -18.60 -19.85 16.09
C ASP A 288 -18.06 -19.10 17.32
N ASN A 289 -16.82 -18.59 17.27
CA ASN A 289 -16.16 -17.92 18.41
C ASN A 289 -16.25 -16.38 18.42
N MET A 290 -17.25 -15.80 17.73
CA MET A 290 -17.49 -14.35 17.81
C MET A 290 -18.00 -13.86 19.18
N ASN A 291 -18.29 -14.78 20.13
CA ASN A 291 -18.93 -14.49 21.42
C ASN A 291 -18.31 -15.19 22.65
N MET A 292 -17.11 -15.77 22.58
CA MET A 292 -16.51 -16.46 23.73
C MET A 292 -15.06 -16.05 23.97
N ASN A 293 -14.82 -15.47 25.16
CA ASN A 293 -13.51 -15.30 25.77
C ASN A 293 -12.92 -16.67 26.13
N THR A 294 -12.45 -17.45 25.14
CA THR A 294 -11.66 -18.65 25.40
C THR A 294 -10.20 -18.38 25.06
N SER A 295 -9.43 -18.25 26.12
CA SER A 295 -7.99 -17.99 26.19
C SER A 295 -7.16 -19.14 25.66
N SER A 296 -7.04 -19.21 24.34
CA SER A 296 -5.90 -19.84 23.65
C SER A 296 -5.47 -18.95 22.48
N ALA A 297 -5.44 -17.64 22.70
CA ALA A 297 -4.93 -16.67 21.74
C ALA A 297 -3.40 -16.82 21.67
N SER A 298 -2.89 -17.41 20.59
CA SER A 298 -1.49 -17.25 20.23
C SER A 298 -1.29 -15.78 19.81
N SER A 299 -0.70 -14.97 20.68
CA SER A 299 -0.38 -13.58 20.39
C SER A 299 0.72 -13.51 19.32
N LEU A 300 0.42 -12.85 18.20
CA LEU A 300 1.41 -12.54 17.17
C LEU A 300 2.02 -11.18 17.54
N ASN A 301 3.21 -11.20 18.15
CA ASN A 301 3.95 -9.98 18.44
C ASN A 301 4.47 -9.34 17.14
N VAL A 302 3.69 -8.45 16.55
CA VAL A 302 4.09 -7.65 15.38
C VAL A 302 4.98 -6.46 15.79
N SER A 303 4.92 -6.07 17.06
CA SER A 303 5.80 -5.07 17.68
C SER A 303 7.13 -5.70 18.14
N GLY A 304 8.02 -5.92 17.17
CA GLY A 304 9.47 -5.99 17.37
C GLY A 304 9.98 -6.78 18.58
N SER A 305 10.25 -8.06 18.39
CA SER A 305 11.45 -8.67 18.96
C SER A 305 12.04 -9.66 17.98
N SER A 306 13.36 -9.64 17.94
CA SER A 306 14.26 -10.48 17.18
C SER A 306 14.14 -11.95 17.60
N HIS A 307 13.12 -12.64 17.11
CA HIS A 307 13.18 -14.10 16.97
C HIS A 307 13.43 -14.44 15.51
N ALA A 308 14.63 -14.97 15.30
CA ALA A 308 15.19 -15.35 14.02
C ALA A 308 14.40 -16.52 13.44
N HIS A 309 13.47 -16.25 12.54
CA HIS A 309 13.18 -17.01 11.33
C HIS A 309 12.21 -16.18 10.47
N ASP A 310 12.81 -15.46 9.52
CA ASP A 310 12.26 -14.83 8.32
C ASP A 310 10.73 -14.69 8.19
N VAL A 311 10.22 -13.48 8.45
CA VAL A 311 9.12 -12.92 7.66
C VAL A 311 9.73 -11.84 6.80
N THR A 312 9.65 -11.96 5.48
CA THR A 312 10.14 -10.93 4.57
C THR A 312 9.72 -9.55 5.06
N GLY A 313 10.60 -8.54 4.99
CA GLY A 313 10.27 -7.18 5.43
C GLY A 313 8.98 -6.61 4.80
N GLY A 314 8.51 -7.21 3.70
CA GLY A 314 7.25 -6.91 3.06
C GLY A 314 5.99 -7.41 3.78
N LEU A 315 6.01 -8.51 4.55
CA LEU A 315 4.85 -8.93 5.34
C LEU A 315 4.72 -8.11 6.62
N LYS A 316 5.86 -7.85 7.30
CA LYS A 316 5.90 -7.00 8.50
C LYS A 316 5.34 -5.59 8.22
N ALA A 317 5.75 -4.96 7.11
CA ALA A 317 5.24 -3.65 6.70
C ALA A 317 3.73 -3.68 6.39
N LYS A 318 3.24 -4.74 5.74
CA LYS A 318 1.80 -4.92 5.46
C LYS A 318 0.98 -5.07 6.74
N LEU A 319 1.41 -5.94 7.66
CA LEU A 319 0.71 -6.17 8.91
C LEU A 319 0.74 -4.92 9.80
N GLY A 320 1.86 -4.20 9.85
CA GLY A 320 1.94 -2.92 10.57
C GLY A 320 0.95 -1.89 10.03
N ALA A 321 0.91 -1.70 8.71
CA ALA A 321 -0.07 -0.82 8.06
C ALA A 321 -1.51 -1.30 8.32
N ALA A 322 -1.78 -2.61 8.21
CA ALA A 322 -3.09 -3.17 8.45
C ALA A 322 -3.58 -2.92 9.89
N VAL A 323 -2.71 -3.11 10.88
CA VAL A 323 -3.03 -2.82 12.30
C VAL A 323 -3.43 -1.35 12.47
N ALA A 324 -2.63 -0.41 11.95
CA ALA A 324 -2.94 1.02 12.05
C ALA A 324 -4.30 1.39 11.39
N ILE A 325 -4.59 0.81 10.22
CA ILE A 325 -5.86 1.01 9.50
C ILE A 325 -7.05 0.43 10.28
N VAL A 326 -6.88 -0.75 10.88
CA VAL A 326 -7.92 -1.38 11.69
C VAL A 326 -8.17 -0.61 12.98
N GLN A 327 -7.13 -0.04 13.59
CA GLN A 327 -7.28 0.85 14.74
C GLN A 327 -8.07 2.13 14.41
N SER A 328 -8.07 2.58 13.15
CA SER A 328 -8.97 3.65 12.68
C SER A 328 -10.39 3.18 12.34
N GLY A 329 -10.73 1.91 12.62
CA GLY A 329 -12.07 1.36 12.43
C GLY A 329 -12.37 0.87 11.01
N ILE A 330 -11.34 0.65 10.18
CA ILE A 330 -11.49 0.19 8.79
C ILE A 330 -11.00 -1.26 8.70
N ASP A 331 -11.86 -2.16 8.21
CA ASP A 331 -11.48 -3.56 8.01
C ASP A 331 -10.46 -3.70 6.87
N VAL A 332 -9.50 -4.62 7.07
CA VAL A 332 -8.45 -4.92 6.11
C VAL A 332 -8.56 -6.37 5.66
N ILE A 333 -8.42 -6.61 4.35
CA ILE A 333 -8.33 -7.95 3.77
C ILE A 333 -6.96 -8.13 3.14
N ILE A 334 -6.32 -9.28 3.35
CA ILE A 334 -5.13 -9.71 2.60
C ILE A 334 -5.49 -10.94 1.78
N THR A 335 -5.36 -10.87 0.46
CA THR A 335 -5.84 -11.90 -0.48
C THR A 335 -4.86 -12.12 -1.64
N GLN A 336 -5.06 -13.17 -2.44
CA GLN A 336 -4.17 -13.56 -3.54
C GLN A 336 -4.59 -12.96 -4.88
N CYS A 337 -3.64 -12.43 -5.63
CA CYS A 337 -3.83 -12.08 -7.04
C CYS A 337 -4.24 -13.31 -7.85
N LEU A 338 -5.03 -13.14 -8.91
CA LEU A 338 -5.50 -14.24 -9.76
C LEU A 338 -6.29 -15.32 -8.98
N SER A 339 -7.18 -14.91 -8.07
CA SER A 339 -8.05 -15.84 -7.31
C SER A 339 -9.51 -15.40 -7.32
N GLU A 340 -10.41 -16.38 -7.32
CA GLU A 340 -11.86 -16.17 -7.20
C GLU A 340 -12.22 -15.46 -5.89
N SER A 341 -11.47 -15.73 -4.81
CA SER A 341 -11.66 -15.02 -3.54
C SER A 341 -11.41 -13.52 -3.66
N THR A 342 -10.37 -13.10 -4.39
CA THR A 342 -10.13 -11.65 -4.63
C THR A 342 -11.23 -11.02 -5.48
N GLU A 343 -11.75 -11.75 -6.47
CA GLU A 343 -12.90 -11.30 -7.26
C GLU A 343 -14.12 -11.11 -6.34
N ALA A 344 -14.40 -12.07 -5.45
CA ALA A 344 -15.49 -11.98 -4.50
C ALA A 344 -15.32 -10.83 -3.51
N PHE A 345 -14.11 -10.61 -2.99
CA PHE A 345 -13.82 -9.49 -2.08
C PHE A 345 -14.05 -8.13 -2.74
N ILE A 346 -13.55 -7.93 -3.97
CA ILE A 346 -13.68 -6.66 -4.70
C ILE A 346 -15.11 -6.42 -5.18
N ALA A 347 -15.80 -7.47 -5.62
CA ALA A 347 -17.21 -7.39 -6.03
C ALA A 347 -18.18 -7.28 -4.84
N GLY A 348 -17.74 -7.58 -3.62
CA GLY A 348 -18.60 -7.58 -2.43
C GLY A 348 -19.59 -8.74 -2.37
N THR A 349 -19.33 -9.85 -3.08
CA THR A 349 -20.23 -11.02 -3.17
C THR A 349 -19.97 -12.08 -2.10
N TRP A 350 -18.97 -11.86 -1.23
CA TRP A 350 -18.60 -12.78 -0.16
C TRP A 350 -19.42 -12.55 1.13
N LYS A 351 -19.65 -13.61 1.90
CA LYS A 351 -20.37 -13.56 3.20
C LYS A 351 -19.46 -13.78 4.41
N SER A 352 -18.48 -14.67 4.26
CA SER A 352 -17.52 -15.00 5.30
C SER A 352 -16.17 -15.31 4.68
N VAL A 353 -15.10 -14.89 5.33
CA VAL A 353 -13.74 -15.31 4.95
C VAL A 353 -13.53 -16.81 5.09
N TRP A 354 -14.39 -17.57 5.75
CA TRP A 354 -14.24 -19.02 5.84
C TRP A 354 -14.87 -19.78 4.65
N ASP A 355 -15.65 -19.09 3.80
CA ASP A 355 -16.30 -19.68 2.61
C ASP A 355 -15.44 -19.57 1.35
N LEU A 356 -14.22 -19.05 1.49
CA LEU A 356 -13.33 -18.66 0.40
C LEU A 356 -12.04 -19.48 0.46
N ASP A 357 -11.39 -19.69 -0.69
CA ASP A 357 -10.16 -20.51 -0.79
C ASP A 357 -8.92 -19.74 -0.30
N SER A 358 -8.94 -18.41 -0.39
CA SER A 358 -7.88 -17.50 0.02
C SER A 358 -8.49 -16.25 0.70
N GLY A 359 -7.69 -15.55 1.48
CA GLY A 359 -8.12 -14.38 2.24
C GLY A 359 -7.86 -14.48 3.73
N THR A 360 -7.33 -13.39 4.30
CA THR A 360 -7.32 -13.11 5.74
C THR A 360 -8.06 -11.81 5.98
N LEU A 361 -9.13 -11.85 6.78
CA LEU A 361 -9.75 -10.64 7.34
C LEU A 361 -8.95 -10.20 8.58
N ILE A 362 -8.71 -8.91 8.69
CA ILE A 362 -8.15 -8.26 9.87
C ILE A 362 -9.16 -7.19 10.27
N SER A 363 -9.74 -7.33 11.46
CA SER A 363 -10.81 -6.44 11.94
C SER A 363 -10.60 -6.07 13.41
N PRO A 364 -11.27 -5.04 13.94
CA PRO A 364 -11.18 -4.72 15.35
C PRO A 364 -11.75 -5.86 16.21
N SER A 365 -11.18 -6.03 17.41
CA SER A 365 -11.77 -6.90 18.44
C SER A 365 -13.15 -6.37 18.81
N ARG A 366 -14.17 -7.20 18.62
CA ARG A 366 -15.52 -6.91 19.14
C ARG A 366 -15.47 -7.16 20.64
N THR A 367 -15.67 -6.09 21.42
CA THR A 367 -15.81 -6.15 22.88
C THR A 367 -17.11 -6.79 23.29
#